data_AF-A0A0N5CWY1-F1
#
_entry.id   AF-A0A0N5CWY1-F1
#
_cell.length_a   1.000
_cell.length_b   1.000
_cell.length_c   1.000
_cell.angle_alpha   90.00
_cell.angle_beta   90.00
_cell.angle_gamma   90.00
#
_symmetry.space_group_name_H-M   'P 1'
#
loop_
_entity.id
_entity.type
_entity.pdbx_description
1 polymer ?
#
loop_
_entity_poly.entity_id
_entity_poly.type
_entity_poly.pdbx_seq_one_letter_code
_entity_poly.pdbx_strand_id
1 'polypeptide(L)'
;MSQLLPDNCTHQSHASSSENSEEQTVHIVSLDQTYICFDVEQLRNAKQDLKLKRCAGVRDPIAWRMRTNAPTRYIVNPSKGVIHNDDPVTLTIELVENKFHPKHKLMLQATLLIDGCNEQTIWKHENAKNWDKVQTIQLTLSTMLINIETSKYEEENLAASVENFKILMENSSTTGLERIQELENLLNMLKCDTRQFRKNTGRTIHLKTLLEQALDTRKGSLVELKRRVMECEQKTKKMKKELEDREAELQLARRLQANTFSHPSCQLS
;
A
#
# COMPACT_ATOMS: atom_id res chain seq x y z
N MET A 1 20.47 0.18 -82.93
CA MET A 1 21.20 -0.03 -81.66
C MET A 1 20.27 0.43 -80.53
N SER A 2 19.15 -0.21 -80.22
CA SER A 2 18.89 -1.62 -79.89
C SER A 2 19.57 -2.07 -78.61
N GLN A 3 18.70 -2.45 -77.65
CA GLN A 3 18.87 -3.36 -76.51
C GLN A 3 19.21 -2.69 -75.16
N LEU A 4 18.63 -3.07 -74.02
CA LEU A 4 17.44 -3.85 -73.62
C LEU A 4 17.44 -3.73 -72.07
N LEU A 5 16.27 -3.70 -71.45
CA LEU A 5 16.07 -3.84 -70.01
C LEU A 5 16.68 -5.15 -69.49
N PRO A 6 16.91 -5.24 -68.16
CA PRO A 6 16.23 -6.31 -67.45
C PRO A 6 15.54 -5.84 -66.17
N ASP A 7 14.32 -6.35 -66.01
CA ASP A 7 13.64 -6.57 -64.74
C ASP A 7 14.49 -7.48 -63.84
N ASN A 8 14.55 -7.19 -62.53
CA ASN A 8 14.35 -8.27 -61.58
C ASN A 8 13.85 -7.79 -60.23
N CYS A 9 12.76 -8.43 -59.82
CA CYS A 9 12.04 -8.29 -58.58
C CYS A 9 12.74 -9.16 -57.52
N THR A 10 13.01 -8.63 -56.33
CA THR A 10 13.20 -9.46 -55.13
C THR A 10 12.69 -8.72 -53.91
N HIS A 11 11.46 -9.05 -53.52
CA HIS A 11 10.97 -8.85 -52.17
C HIS A 11 11.87 -9.65 -51.21
N GLN A 12 12.60 -8.97 -50.33
CA GLN A 12 13.06 -9.55 -49.08
C GLN A 12 12.42 -8.78 -47.93
N SER A 13 11.34 -9.38 -47.44
CA SER A 13 10.83 -9.22 -46.09
C SER A 13 11.93 -9.65 -45.10
N HIS A 14 12.69 -8.69 -44.57
CA HIS A 14 13.39 -8.91 -43.31
C HIS A 14 12.55 -8.33 -42.19
N ALA A 15 11.75 -9.23 -41.60
CA ALA A 15 11.36 -9.16 -40.21
C ALA A 15 12.65 -9.24 -39.38
N SER A 16 13.15 -8.10 -38.91
CA SER A 16 14.08 -8.08 -37.77
C SER A 16 13.24 -7.91 -36.51
N SER A 17 12.80 -9.07 -36.01
CA SER A 17 12.84 -9.42 -34.59
C SER A 17 12.84 -8.24 -33.62
N SER A 18 11.62 -7.91 -33.19
CA SER A 18 11.35 -7.35 -31.87
C SER A 18 11.95 -8.27 -30.80
N GLU A 19 13.21 -8.07 -30.47
CA GLU A 19 13.74 -8.51 -29.19
C GLU A 19 13.11 -7.60 -28.14
N ASN A 20 12.10 -8.15 -27.45
CA ASN A 20 11.74 -7.69 -26.12
C ASN A 20 13.01 -7.73 -25.27
N SER A 21 13.72 -6.60 -25.21
CA SER A 21 14.69 -6.33 -24.18
C SER A 21 13.91 -6.26 -22.86
N GLU A 22 13.73 -7.42 -22.21
CA GLU A 22 13.65 -7.45 -20.76
C GLU A 22 14.96 -6.86 -20.28
N GLU A 23 14.97 -5.53 -20.11
CA GLU A 23 16.08 -4.77 -19.54
C GLU A 23 16.57 -5.53 -18.32
N GLN A 24 17.84 -5.94 -18.38
CA GLN A 24 18.47 -6.82 -17.41
C GLN A 24 18.64 -6.04 -16.10
N THR A 25 17.55 -5.94 -15.34
CA THR A 25 17.53 -5.17 -14.10
C THR A 25 18.43 -5.85 -13.07
N VAL A 26 19.41 -5.10 -12.57
CA VAL A 26 20.27 -5.54 -11.46
C VAL A 26 19.38 -5.91 -10.28
N HIS A 27 19.39 -7.19 -9.88
CA HIS A 27 18.55 -7.70 -8.80
C HIS A 27 19.41 -7.97 -7.55
N ILE A 28 19.55 -6.95 -6.70
CA ILE A 28 20.46 -6.94 -5.55
C ILE A 28 19.74 -6.96 -4.20
N VAL A 29 18.48 -6.49 -4.15
CA VAL A 29 17.63 -6.52 -2.96
C VAL A 29 16.25 -7.06 -3.28
N SER A 30 15.60 -7.59 -2.25
CA SER A 30 14.21 -8.03 -2.28
C SER A 30 13.43 -7.49 -1.08
N LEU A 31 12.14 -7.24 -1.30
CA LEU A 31 11.20 -6.96 -0.23
C LEU A 31 10.37 -8.21 0.03
N ASP A 32 9.99 -8.43 1.29
CA ASP A 32 9.04 -9.48 1.67
C ASP A 32 7.65 -9.26 1.06
N GLN A 33 7.26 -8.01 0.85
CA GLN A 33 6.05 -7.62 0.12
C GLN A 33 6.25 -6.33 -0.69
N THR A 34 5.66 -6.29 -1.88
CA THR A 34 5.61 -5.08 -2.73
C THR A 34 4.22 -4.46 -2.77
N TYR A 35 3.23 -5.14 -2.20
CA TYR A 35 1.85 -4.71 -2.11
C TYR A 35 1.53 -4.26 -0.69
N ILE A 36 1.05 -3.03 -0.54
CA ILE A 36 0.77 -2.41 0.76
C ILE A 36 -0.69 -2.01 0.81
N CYS A 37 -1.39 -2.50 1.84
CA CYS A 37 -2.78 -2.18 2.09
C CYS A 37 -2.90 -1.41 3.40
N PHE A 38 -3.34 -0.15 3.35
CA PHE A 38 -3.56 0.66 4.54
C PHE A 38 -5.00 0.52 5.06
N ASP A 39 -5.15 0.32 6.37
CA ASP A 39 -6.42 0.45 7.07
C ASP A 39 -6.65 1.92 7.44
N VAL A 40 -7.31 2.66 6.55
CA VAL A 40 -7.53 4.11 6.69
C VAL A 40 -8.65 4.48 7.66
N GLU A 41 -9.45 3.51 8.13
CA GLU A 41 -10.57 3.78 9.04
C GLU A 41 -10.15 3.78 10.52
N GLN A 42 -8.86 3.56 10.79
CA GLN A 42 -8.33 3.61 12.15
C GLN A 42 -8.24 5.05 12.66
N LEU A 43 -8.33 5.23 13.99
CA LEU A 43 -8.18 6.54 14.63
C LEU A 43 -6.75 7.09 14.57
N ARG A 44 -5.76 6.20 14.37
CA ARG A 44 -4.35 6.55 14.24
C ARG A 44 -3.92 6.42 12.79
N ASN A 45 -2.80 7.06 12.45
CA ASN A 45 -2.15 6.88 11.16
C ASN A 45 -1.89 5.40 10.89
N ALA A 46 -2.32 4.92 9.73
CA ALA A 46 -2.12 3.56 9.27
C ALA A 46 -0.62 3.33 9.04
N LYS A 47 -0.11 2.19 9.50
CA LYS A 47 1.31 1.82 9.38
C LYS A 47 1.45 0.43 8.80
N GLN A 48 2.46 0.25 7.96
CA GLN A 48 2.84 -1.06 7.42
C GLN A 48 4.36 -1.24 7.54
N ASP A 49 4.76 -2.41 8.04
CA ASP A 49 6.16 -2.80 8.09
C ASP A 49 6.53 -3.67 6.87
N LEU A 50 7.71 -3.42 6.33
CA LEU A 50 8.33 -4.17 5.24
C LEU A 50 9.69 -4.68 5.70
N LYS A 51 10.11 -5.83 5.19
CA LYS A 51 11.47 -6.34 5.40
C LYS A 51 12.23 -6.30 4.09
N LEU A 52 13.25 -5.44 4.06
CA LEU A 52 14.22 -5.35 2.99
C LEU A 52 15.38 -6.30 3.24
N LYS A 53 15.69 -7.14 2.26
CA LYS A 53 16.77 -8.13 2.34
C LYS A 53 17.72 -8.00 1.17
N ARG A 54 19.00 -8.32 1.42
CA ARG A 54 19.99 -8.54 0.39
C ARG A 54 19.71 -9.87 -0.33
N CYS A 55 19.87 -9.90 -1.65
CA CYS A 55 19.75 -11.13 -2.42
C CYS A 55 20.98 -12.02 -2.26
N ALA A 56 20.76 -13.34 -2.29
CA ALA A 56 21.84 -14.32 -2.20
C ALA A 56 22.84 -14.14 -3.36
N GLY A 57 24.14 -14.17 -3.05
CA GLY A 57 25.21 -14.00 -4.02
C GLY A 57 25.78 -12.58 -4.13
N VAL A 58 25.10 -11.57 -3.57
CA VAL A 58 25.63 -10.20 -3.50
C VAL A 58 26.52 -10.06 -2.26
N ARG A 59 27.80 -9.78 -2.47
CA ARG A 59 28.78 -9.63 -1.37
C ARG A 59 29.01 -8.18 -0.98
N ASP A 60 28.91 -7.27 -1.94
CA ASP A 60 29.19 -5.86 -1.71
C ASP A 60 28.09 -5.19 -0.86
N PRO A 61 28.43 -4.15 -0.09
CA PRO A 61 27.42 -3.37 0.63
C PRO A 61 26.43 -2.71 -0.33
N ILE A 62 25.17 -2.61 0.07
CA ILE A 62 24.11 -2.04 -0.79
C ILE A 62 23.59 -0.75 -0.17
N ALA A 63 23.68 0.36 -0.90
CA ALA A 63 23.01 1.59 -0.53
C ALA A 63 21.57 1.59 -1.05
N TRP A 64 20.60 1.98 -0.22
CA TRP A 64 19.20 2.03 -0.60
C TRP A 64 18.51 3.30 -0.10
N ARG A 65 17.43 3.70 -0.79
CA ARG A 65 16.58 4.83 -0.40
C ARG A 65 15.15 4.64 -0.87
N MET A 66 14.22 5.24 -0.13
CA MET A 66 12.82 5.34 -0.47
C MET A 66 12.53 6.69 -1.11
N ARG A 67 11.73 6.67 -2.17
CA ARG A 67 11.27 7.85 -2.91
C ARG A 67 9.76 7.85 -2.96
N THR A 68 9.16 9.04 -2.89
CA THR A 68 7.73 9.23 -3.07
C THR A 68 7.45 10.53 -3.80
N ASN A 69 6.35 10.57 -4.55
CA ASN A 69 5.80 11.81 -5.12
C ASN A 69 4.90 12.58 -4.13
N ALA A 70 4.65 12.04 -2.93
CA ALA A 70 3.80 12.65 -1.91
C ALA A 70 4.48 12.63 -0.52
N PRO A 71 5.61 13.32 -0.34
CA PRO A 71 6.42 13.25 0.89
C PRO A 71 5.73 13.78 2.14
N THR A 72 4.71 14.64 2.00
CA THR A 72 3.89 15.13 3.12
C THR A 72 2.81 14.13 3.56
N ARG A 73 2.61 13.06 2.80
CA ARG A 73 1.57 12.05 3.04
C ARG A 73 2.12 10.73 3.59
N TYR A 74 3.39 10.44 3.35
CA TYR A 74 4.04 9.21 3.79
C TYR A 74 5.27 9.51 4.61
N ILE A 75 5.32 8.96 5.82
CA ILE A 75 6.53 8.94 6.64
C ILE A 75 7.14 7.55 6.47
N VAL A 76 8.41 7.49 6.10
CA VAL A 76 9.14 6.22 5.92
C VAL A 76 10.32 6.19 6.87
N ASN A 77 10.41 5.15 7.69
CA ASN A 77 11.44 5.01 8.71
C ASN A 77 12.02 3.58 8.78
N PRO A 78 13.34 3.40 8.55
CA PRO A 78 14.26 4.36 7.95
C PRO A 78 13.89 4.66 6.49
N SER A 79 14.20 5.87 5.99
CA SER A 79 13.93 6.27 4.59
C SER A 79 15.09 5.97 3.64
N LYS A 80 16.26 5.65 4.18
CA LYS A 80 17.50 5.33 3.45
C LYS A 80 18.48 4.62 4.40
N GLY A 81 19.47 3.96 3.83
CA GLY A 81 20.53 3.32 4.60
C GLY A 81 21.47 2.48 3.75
N VAL A 82 22.31 1.71 4.42
CA VAL A 82 23.26 0.77 3.81
C VAL A 82 23.09 -0.60 4.45
N ILE A 83 23.06 -1.65 3.62
CA ILE A 83 23.00 -3.05 4.03
C ILE A 83 24.41 -3.63 3.88
N HIS A 84 25.05 -3.93 5.01
CA HIS A 84 26.39 -4.56 5.03
C HIS A 84 26.32 -6.09 5.11
N ASN A 85 25.31 -6.60 5.82
CA ASN A 85 25.15 -8.02 6.14
C ASN A 85 23.87 -8.58 5.50
N ASP A 86 23.66 -9.88 5.63
CA ASP A 86 22.42 -10.55 5.19
C ASP A 86 21.22 -10.32 6.13
N ASP A 87 21.41 -9.52 7.19
CA ASP A 87 20.37 -9.17 8.14
C ASP A 87 19.27 -8.32 7.48
N PRO A 88 17.99 -8.73 7.57
CA PRO A 88 16.88 -7.95 7.04
C PRO A 88 16.74 -6.59 7.74
N VAL A 89 16.54 -5.53 6.96
CA VAL A 89 16.20 -4.20 7.47
C VAL A 89 14.68 -4.05 7.51
N THR A 90 14.13 -3.78 8.68
CA THR A 90 12.70 -3.47 8.84
C THR A 90 12.45 -1.99 8.54
N LEU A 91 11.51 -1.71 7.63
CA LEU A 91 11.09 -0.38 7.20
C LEU A 91 9.62 -0.19 7.56
N THR A 92 9.29 0.89 8.27
CA THR A 92 7.90 1.26 8.56
C THR A 92 7.46 2.37 7.63
N ILE A 93 6.34 2.17 6.95
CA ILE A 93 5.66 3.19 6.13
C ILE A 93 4.37 3.59 6.84
N GLU A 94 4.26 4.87 7.16
CA GLU A 94 3.12 5.46 7.84
C GLU A 94 2.39 6.44 6.92
N LEU A 95 1.06 6.27 6.83
CA LEU A 95 0.17 7.15 6.07
C LEU A 95 -0.37 8.24 6.99
N VAL A 96 0.09 9.48 6.77
CA VAL A 96 -0.25 10.63 7.60
C VAL A 96 -1.72 11.00 7.45
N GLU A 97 -2.42 11.13 8.58
CA GLU A 97 -3.85 11.45 8.68
C GLU A 97 -4.75 10.49 7.90
N ASN A 98 -4.27 9.29 7.57
CA ASN A 98 -4.99 8.31 6.75
C ASN A 98 -5.44 8.85 5.37
N LYS A 99 -4.77 9.89 4.85
CA LYS A 99 -5.10 10.54 3.57
C LYS A 99 -4.49 9.81 2.37
N PHE A 100 -5.04 8.65 2.05
CA PHE A 100 -4.64 7.87 0.88
C PHE A 100 -5.04 8.55 -0.44
N HIS A 101 -4.24 8.36 -1.49
CA HIS A 101 -4.61 8.74 -2.85
C HIS A 101 -4.04 7.73 -3.87
N PRO A 102 -4.84 7.26 -4.86
CA PRO A 102 -4.44 6.18 -5.76
C PRO A 102 -3.29 6.53 -6.72
N LYS A 103 -3.06 7.82 -6.97
CA LYS A 103 -1.93 8.29 -7.81
C LYS A 103 -0.60 8.45 -7.05
N HIS A 104 -0.60 8.22 -5.74
CA HIS A 104 0.64 8.26 -4.96
C HIS A 104 1.52 7.05 -5.32
N LYS A 105 2.83 7.30 -5.38
CA LYS A 105 3.83 6.30 -5.72
C LYS A 105 4.89 6.27 -4.62
N LEU A 106 5.26 5.06 -4.22
CA LEU A 106 6.41 4.79 -3.36
C LEU A 106 7.35 3.86 -4.12
N MET A 107 8.63 4.18 -4.15
CA MET A 107 9.65 3.43 -4.87
C MET A 107 10.86 3.22 -3.98
N LEU A 108 11.33 1.98 -3.91
CA LEU A 108 12.62 1.63 -3.35
C LEU A 108 13.67 1.68 -4.47
N GLN A 109 14.78 2.36 -4.23
CA GLN A 109 15.94 2.34 -5.10
C GLN A 109 17.12 1.74 -4.34
N ALA A 110 17.88 0.86 -4.99
CA ALA A 110 19.07 0.25 -4.43
C ALA A 110 20.21 0.21 -5.46
N THR A 111 21.44 0.34 -4.99
CA THR A 111 22.65 0.20 -5.81
C THR A 111 23.81 -0.31 -4.96
N LEU A 112 24.80 -0.94 -5.60
CA LEU A 112 26.00 -1.39 -4.91
C LEU A 112 26.81 -0.17 -4.44
N LEU A 113 27.31 -0.22 -3.21
CA LEU A 113 28.18 0.80 -2.66
C LEU A 113 29.56 0.69 -3.32
N ILE A 114 30.05 1.81 -3.84
CA ILE A 114 31.35 1.88 -4.52
C ILE A 114 32.40 2.30 -3.49
N ASP A 115 33.59 1.73 -3.58
CA ASP A 115 34.72 2.11 -2.74
C ASP A 115 34.99 3.61 -2.80
N GLY A 116 35.15 4.23 -1.62
CA GLY A 116 35.32 5.68 -1.47
C GLY A 116 34.02 6.50 -1.50
N CYS A 117 32.87 5.90 -1.77
CA CYS A 117 31.56 6.55 -1.62
C CYS A 117 30.92 6.22 -0.26
N ASN A 118 30.18 7.18 0.29
CA ASN A 118 29.33 6.97 1.45
C ASN A 118 27.84 7.07 1.03
N GLU A 119 26.93 6.82 1.98
CA GLU A 119 25.48 6.85 1.75
C GLU A 119 24.98 8.17 1.13
N GLN A 120 25.66 9.30 1.38
CA GLN A 120 25.27 10.60 0.87
C GLN A 120 25.83 10.89 -0.52
N THR A 121 27.05 10.41 -0.81
CA THR A 121 27.76 10.68 -2.07
C THR A 121 27.45 9.68 -3.17
N ILE A 122 27.07 8.43 -2.82
CA ILE A 122 26.76 7.38 -3.80
C ILE A 122 25.68 7.81 -4.78
N TRP A 123 24.68 8.55 -4.33
CA TRP A 123 23.57 9.05 -5.16
C TRP A 123 23.94 10.20 -6.11
N LYS A 124 25.15 10.77 -5.96
CA LYS A 124 25.71 11.77 -6.87
C LYS A 124 26.65 11.15 -7.90
N HIS A 125 27.10 9.92 -7.65
CA HIS A 125 28.01 9.17 -8.51
C HIS A 125 27.36 8.82 -9.86
N GLU A 126 28.16 8.66 -10.91
CA GLU A 126 27.70 8.34 -12.27
C GLU A 126 26.90 7.03 -12.32
N ASN A 127 27.31 6.02 -11.56
CA ASN A 127 26.57 4.76 -11.42
C ASN A 127 25.13 4.94 -10.90
N ALA A 128 24.86 5.92 -10.03
CA ALA A 128 23.50 6.19 -9.56
C ALA A 128 22.66 6.99 -10.57
N LYS A 129 23.29 7.56 -11.60
CA LYS A 129 22.62 8.19 -12.74
C LYS A 129 22.30 7.19 -13.85
N ASN A 130 23.04 6.08 -13.92
CA ASN A 130 22.78 5.00 -14.85
C ASN A 130 21.67 4.08 -14.29
N TRP A 131 20.54 4.01 -15.01
CA TRP A 131 19.39 3.19 -14.63
C TRP A 131 19.70 1.69 -14.61
N ASP A 132 20.64 1.23 -15.44
CA ASP A 132 21.03 -0.18 -15.51
C ASP A 132 21.72 -0.65 -14.23
N LYS A 133 22.31 0.27 -13.46
CA LYS A 133 23.04 -0.03 -12.21
C LYS A 133 22.22 0.22 -10.95
N VAL A 134 20.98 0.67 -11.09
CA VAL A 134 20.08 0.99 -9.99
C VAL A 134 18.84 0.11 -10.07
N GLN A 135 18.70 -0.79 -9.10
CA GLN A 135 17.46 -1.53 -8.94
C GLN A 135 16.37 -0.58 -8.46
N THR A 136 15.23 -0.55 -9.15
CA THR A 136 14.04 0.19 -8.72
C THR A 136 12.87 -0.76 -8.52
N ILE A 137 12.33 -0.80 -7.31
CA ILE A 137 11.13 -1.58 -6.95
C ILE A 137 10.01 -0.60 -6.64
N GLN A 138 8.96 -0.59 -7.46
CA GLN A 138 7.76 0.20 -7.18
C GLN A 138 6.81 -0.57 -6.27
N LEU A 139 6.34 0.09 -5.21
CA LEU A 139 5.33 -0.45 -4.31
C LEU A 139 3.93 -0.17 -4.87
N THR A 140 3.08 -1.18 -4.82
CA THR A 140 1.65 -1.06 -5.13
C THR A 140 0.92 -0.71 -3.85
N LEU A 141 0.26 0.45 -3.84
CA LEU A 141 -0.43 0.98 -2.66
C LEU A 141 -1.94 0.84 -2.83
N SER A 142 -2.63 0.40 -1.78
CA SER A 142 -4.09 0.31 -1.74
C SER A 142 -4.62 0.62 -0.34
N THR A 143 -5.94 0.66 -0.22
CA THR A 143 -6.67 0.68 1.05
C THR A 143 -7.56 -0.54 1.16
N MET A 144 -7.93 -0.90 2.38
CA MET A 144 -8.85 -2.03 2.61
C MET A 144 -10.19 -1.86 1.88
N LEU A 145 -10.69 -0.62 1.77
CA LEU A 145 -11.96 -0.31 1.09
C LEU A 145 -11.88 -0.50 -0.43
N ILE A 146 -10.82 0.02 -1.06
CA ILE A 146 -10.65 -0.06 -2.53
C ILE A 146 -10.53 -1.51 -2.97
N ASN A 147 -9.84 -2.36 -2.20
CA ASN A 147 -9.70 -3.78 -2.53
C ASN A 147 -11.03 -4.52 -2.60
N ILE A 148 -11.97 -4.20 -1.70
CA ILE A 148 -13.30 -4.82 -1.66
C ILE A 148 -14.13 -4.39 -2.88
N GLU A 149 -13.95 -3.16 -3.36
CA GLU A 149 -14.62 -2.67 -4.56
C GLU A 149 -14.02 -3.28 -5.83
N THR A 150 -12.70 -3.36 -5.94
CA THR A 150 -12.03 -3.97 -7.09
C THR A 150 -12.27 -5.48 -7.20
N SER A 151 -12.37 -6.21 -6.07
CA SER A 151 -12.68 -7.65 -6.13
C SER A 151 -14.07 -7.93 -6.69
N LYS A 152 -15.05 -7.04 -6.45
CA LYS A 152 -16.39 -7.16 -7.02
C LYS A 152 -16.39 -6.91 -8.53
N TYR A 153 -15.59 -5.96 -9.00
CA TYR A 153 -15.47 -5.65 -10.42
C TYR A 153 -14.70 -6.73 -11.21
N GLU A 154 -13.69 -7.35 -10.60
CA GLU A 154 -12.95 -8.46 -11.22
C GLU A 154 -13.82 -9.72 -11.39
N GLU A 155 -14.78 -9.99 -10.49
CA GLU A 155 -15.76 -11.09 -10.65
C GLU A 155 -16.64 -10.91 -11.90
N GLU A 156 -17.10 -9.69 -12.17
CA GLU A 156 -17.92 -9.37 -13.35
C GLU A 156 -17.14 -9.54 -14.66
N ASN A 157 -15.85 -9.15 -14.69
CA ASN A 157 -14.99 -9.35 -15.85
C ASN A 157 -14.61 -10.82 -16.08
N LEU A 158 -14.52 -11.63 -15.01
CA LEU A 158 -14.27 -13.07 -15.14
C LEU A 158 -15.41 -13.75 -15.89
N ALA A 159 -16.66 -13.36 -15.60
CA ALA A 159 -17.84 -13.90 -16.28
C ALA A 159 -17.82 -13.59 -17.79
N ALA A 160 -17.45 -12.36 -18.17
CA ALA A 160 -17.32 -11.97 -19.57
C ALA A 160 -16.16 -12.70 -20.29
N SER A 161 -15.05 -12.95 -19.60
CA SER A 161 -13.91 -13.68 -20.17
C SER A 161 -14.21 -15.17 -20.39
N VAL A 162 -14.99 -15.79 -19.50
CA VAL A 162 -15.43 -17.19 -19.65
C VAL A 162 -16.36 -17.33 -20.86
N GLU A 163 -17.24 -16.35 -21.10
CA GLU A 163 -18.13 -16.35 -22.25
C GLU A 163 -17.34 -16.20 -23.57
N ASN A 164 -16.34 -15.31 -23.61
CA ASN A 164 -15.46 -15.16 -24.77
C ASN A 164 -14.64 -16.43 -25.08
N PHE A 165 -14.19 -17.13 -24.04
CA PHE A 165 -13.46 -18.40 -24.20
C PHE A 165 -14.37 -19.51 -24.75
N LYS A 166 -15.62 -19.54 -24.31
CA LYS A 166 -16.64 -20.48 -24.79
C LYS A 166 -16.95 -20.26 -26.27
N ILE A 167 -17.13 -19.00 -26.68
CA ILE A 167 -17.33 -18.61 -28.09
C ILE A 167 -16.11 -19.00 -28.96
N LEU A 168 -14.89 -18.89 -28.43
CA LEU A 168 -13.67 -19.30 -29.14
C LEU A 168 -13.61 -20.83 -29.36
N MET A 169 -14.01 -21.62 -28.35
CA MET A 169 -14.03 -23.09 -28.46
C MET A 169 -15.13 -23.60 -29.39
N GLU A 170 -16.28 -22.94 -29.42
CA GLU A 170 -17.43 -23.35 -30.26
C GLU A 170 -17.24 -23.03 -31.75
N ASN A 171 -16.35 -22.09 -32.10
CA ASN A 171 -16.14 -21.63 -33.48
C ASN A 171 -14.87 -22.19 -34.17
N SER A 172 -14.05 -23.00 -33.50
CA SER A 172 -12.81 -23.51 -34.09
C SER A 172 -13.07 -24.76 -34.95
N SER A 173 -12.97 -24.59 -36.28
CA SER A 173 -13.09 -25.65 -37.29
C SER A 173 -11.75 -26.04 -37.93
N THR A 174 -10.63 -25.62 -37.34
CA THR A 174 -9.29 -25.84 -37.90
C THR A 174 -8.79 -27.26 -37.62
N THR A 175 -8.10 -27.84 -38.60
CA THR A 175 -7.54 -29.20 -38.55
C THR A 175 -6.07 -29.20 -38.96
N GLY A 176 -5.29 -30.19 -38.51
CA GLY A 176 -3.88 -30.31 -38.87
C GLY A 176 -2.95 -29.33 -38.13
N LEU A 177 -1.98 -28.74 -38.84
CA LEU A 177 -0.89 -27.95 -38.25
C LEU A 177 -1.38 -26.64 -37.61
N GLU A 178 -2.41 -26.01 -38.20
CA GLU A 178 -3.05 -24.81 -37.64
C GLU A 178 -3.71 -25.11 -36.29
N ARG A 179 -4.33 -26.29 -36.14
CA ARG A 179 -4.93 -26.72 -34.88
C ARG A 179 -3.89 -26.94 -33.80
N ILE A 180 -2.72 -27.47 -34.14
CA ILE A 180 -1.61 -27.65 -33.19
C ILE A 180 -1.13 -26.29 -32.69
N GLN A 181 -0.97 -25.31 -33.59
CA GLN A 181 -0.55 -23.96 -33.23
C GLN A 181 -1.60 -23.23 -32.36
N GLU A 182 -2.90 -23.39 -32.64
CA GLU A 182 -3.97 -22.89 -31.77
C GLU A 182 -3.90 -23.49 -30.35
N LEU A 183 -3.68 -24.80 -30.25
CA LEU A 183 -3.58 -25.49 -28.97
C LEU A 183 -2.34 -25.05 -28.18
N GLU A 184 -1.21 -24.79 -28.85
CA GLU A 184 -0.01 -24.22 -28.22
C GLU A 184 -0.27 -22.80 -27.69
N ASN A 185 -0.97 -21.97 -28.47
CA ASN A 185 -1.37 -20.63 -28.04
C ASN A 185 -2.32 -20.68 -26.83
N LEU A 186 -3.30 -21.59 -26.84
CA LEU A 186 -4.20 -21.82 -25.71
C LEU A 186 -3.45 -22.32 -24.47
N LEU A 187 -2.50 -23.24 -24.65
CA LEU A 187 -1.68 -23.73 -23.54
C LEU A 187 -0.85 -22.59 -22.92
N ASN A 188 -0.29 -21.70 -23.74
CA ASN A 188 0.46 -20.53 -23.27
C ASN A 188 -0.44 -19.54 -22.53
N MET A 189 -1.64 -19.28 -23.05
CA MET A 189 -2.66 -18.47 -22.38
C MET A 189 -3.04 -19.06 -21.01
N LEU A 190 -3.40 -20.34 -20.96
CA LEU A 190 -3.76 -21.04 -19.71
C LEU A 190 -2.61 -21.07 -18.70
N LYS A 191 -1.35 -21.21 -19.15
CA LYS A 191 -0.16 -21.08 -18.29
C LYS A 191 0.00 -19.66 -17.74
N CYS A 192 -0.32 -18.64 -18.53
CA CYS A 192 -0.35 -17.24 -18.07
C CYS A 192 -1.43 -17.07 -16.99
N ASP A 193 -2.65 -17.50 -17.27
CA ASP A 193 -3.79 -17.40 -16.35
C ASP A 193 -3.53 -18.15 -15.06
N THR A 194 -2.97 -19.36 -15.13
CA THR A 194 -2.61 -20.15 -13.93
C THR A 194 -1.60 -19.40 -13.05
N ARG A 195 -0.63 -18.71 -13.65
CA ARG A 195 0.34 -17.87 -12.91
C ARG A 195 -0.34 -16.66 -12.29
N GLN A 196 -1.28 -16.03 -13.00
CA GLN A 196 -2.06 -14.90 -12.48
C GLN A 196 -2.97 -15.34 -11.33
N PHE A 197 -3.69 -16.46 -11.47
CA PHE A 197 -4.49 -17.04 -10.39
C PHE A 197 -3.67 -17.32 -9.14
N ARG A 198 -2.48 -17.94 -9.28
CA ARG A 198 -1.59 -18.16 -8.13
C ARG A 198 -1.19 -16.86 -7.44
N LYS A 199 -0.85 -15.81 -8.19
CA LYS A 199 -0.55 -14.48 -7.64
C LYS A 199 -1.76 -13.89 -6.92
N ASN A 200 -2.95 -14.01 -7.50
CA ASN A 200 -4.21 -13.51 -6.93
C ASN A 200 -4.57 -14.29 -5.65
N THR A 201 -4.46 -15.62 -5.64
CA THR A 201 -4.66 -16.43 -4.43
C THR A 201 -3.73 -15.99 -3.31
N GLY A 202 -2.44 -15.76 -3.61
CA GLY A 202 -1.48 -15.23 -2.62
C GLY A 202 -1.89 -13.88 -2.06
N ARG A 203 -2.34 -12.95 -2.92
CA ARG A 203 -2.87 -11.64 -2.50
C ARG A 203 -4.13 -11.79 -1.65
N THR A 204 -5.06 -12.67 -2.00
CA THR A 204 -6.30 -12.91 -1.25
C THR A 204 -6.02 -13.50 0.12
N ILE A 205 -5.12 -14.47 0.25
CA ILE A 205 -4.72 -15.03 1.54
C ILE A 205 -4.12 -13.93 2.43
N HIS A 206 -3.20 -13.13 1.87
CA HIS A 206 -2.58 -12.04 2.60
C HIS A 206 -3.62 -10.98 3.05
N LEU A 207 -4.52 -10.58 2.14
CA LEU A 207 -5.58 -9.61 2.45
C LEU A 207 -6.51 -10.15 3.54
N LYS A 208 -6.87 -11.43 3.49
CA LYS A 208 -7.67 -12.08 4.54
C LYS A 208 -6.98 -11.97 5.91
N THR A 209 -5.69 -12.30 5.99
CA THR A 209 -4.93 -12.18 7.24
C THR A 209 -4.89 -10.74 7.75
N LEU A 210 -4.69 -9.75 6.87
CA LEU A 210 -4.72 -8.33 7.24
C LEU A 210 -6.09 -7.90 7.75
N LEU A 211 -7.18 -8.36 7.12
CA LEU A 211 -8.55 -8.06 7.56
C LEU A 211 -8.87 -8.67 8.91
N GLU A 212 -8.46 -9.91 9.16
CA GLU A 212 -8.61 -10.58 10.47
C GLU A 212 -7.86 -9.80 11.56
N GLN A 213 -6.60 -9.40 11.30
CA GLN A 213 -5.80 -8.61 12.24
C GLN A 213 -6.41 -7.23 12.52
N ALA A 214 -6.93 -6.54 11.49
CA ALA A 214 -7.60 -5.25 11.65
C ALA A 214 -8.90 -5.39 12.46
N LEU A 215 -9.67 -6.45 12.21
CA LEU A 215 -10.91 -6.73 12.92
C LEU A 215 -10.66 -6.98 14.41
N ASP A 216 -9.61 -7.74 14.76
CA ASP A 216 -9.23 -7.96 16.16
C ASP A 216 -8.72 -6.68 16.83
N THR A 217 -7.96 -5.86 16.11
CA THR A 217 -7.50 -4.54 16.60
C THR A 217 -8.69 -3.61 16.88
N ARG A 218 -9.71 -3.61 16.01
CA ARG A 218 -10.93 -2.81 16.20
C ARG A 218 -11.77 -3.31 17.37
N LYS A 219 -11.90 -4.63 17.56
CA LYS A 219 -12.55 -5.21 18.74
C LYS A 219 -11.87 -4.75 20.03
N GLY A 220 -10.54 -4.79 20.09
CA GLY A 220 -9.77 -4.29 21.23
C GLY A 220 -10.01 -2.81 21.49
N SER A 221 -9.99 -1.99 20.44
CA SER A 221 -10.25 -0.55 20.52
C SER A 221 -11.67 -0.23 21.00
N LEU A 222 -12.68 -1.01 20.57
CA LEU A 222 -14.06 -0.85 21.00
C LEU A 222 -14.23 -1.12 22.50
N VAL A 223 -13.58 -2.16 23.02
CA VAL A 223 -13.60 -2.47 24.47
C VAL A 223 -12.99 -1.32 25.26
N GLU A 224 -11.85 -0.80 24.81
CA GLU A 224 -11.16 0.33 25.45
C GLU A 224 -12.00 1.62 25.41
N LEU A 225 -12.66 1.93 24.29
CA LEU A 225 -13.54 3.10 24.20
C LEU A 225 -14.77 2.97 25.10
N LYS A 226 -15.39 1.78 25.16
CA LYS A 226 -16.51 1.52 26.08
C LYS A 226 -16.10 1.75 27.54
N ARG A 227 -14.89 1.30 27.92
CA ARG A 227 -14.33 1.55 29.26
C ARG A 227 -14.22 3.05 29.55
N ARG A 228 -13.65 3.82 28.62
CA ARG A 228 -13.51 5.28 28.77
C ARG A 228 -14.84 6.01 28.86
N VAL A 229 -15.85 5.59 28.07
CA VAL A 229 -17.19 6.17 28.15
C VAL A 229 -17.79 5.97 29.54
N MET A 230 -17.71 4.75 30.10
CA MET A 230 -18.21 4.49 31.45
C MET A 230 -17.48 5.32 32.53
N GLU A 231 -16.15 5.44 32.43
CA GLU A 231 -15.36 6.28 33.35
C GLU A 231 -15.77 7.76 33.26
N CYS A 232 -15.96 8.27 32.05
CA CYS A 232 -16.44 9.64 31.83
C CYS A 232 -17.85 9.84 32.37
N GLU A 233 -18.78 8.90 32.12
CA GLU A 233 -20.14 8.96 32.66
C GLU A 233 -20.15 8.99 34.19
N GLN A 234 -19.32 8.19 34.86
CA GLN A 234 -19.18 8.20 36.31
C GLN A 234 -18.64 9.54 36.82
N LYS A 235 -17.60 10.09 36.17
CA LYS A 235 -17.06 11.42 36.51
C LYS A 235 -18.11 12.51 36.33
N THR A 236 -18.85 12.50 35.23
CA THR A 236 -19.93 13.46 34.97
C THR A 236 -21.04 13.36 36.02
N LYS A 237 -21.44 12.15 36.42
CA LYS A 237 -22.42 11.96 37.51
C LYS A 237 -21.92 12.53 38.83
N LYS A 238 -20.64 12.31 39.16
CA LYS A 238 -20.01 12.87 40.37
C LYS A 238 -20.00 14.39 40.36
N MET A 239 -19.51 15.00 39.27
CA MET A 239 -19.48 16.45 39.11
C MET A 239 -20.87 17.07 39.12
N LYS A 240 -21.87 16.41 38.52
CA LYS A 240 -23.26 16.85 38.55
C LYS A 240 -23.80 16.89 39.98
N LYS A 241 -23.56 15.85 40.78
CA LYS A 241 -23.96 15.82 42.20
C LYS A 241 -23.27 16.91 43.02
N GLU A 242 -21.95 17.08 42.84
CA GLU A 242 -21.20 18.15 43.52
C GLU A 242 -21.74 19.55 43.16
N LEU A 243 -22.17 19.75 41.91
CA LEU A 243 -22.78 21.00 41.46
C LEU A 243 -24.17 21.22 42.09
N GLU A 244 -25.00 20.18 42.13
CA GLU A 244 -26.31 20.21 42.80
C GLU A 244 -26.19 20.54 44.30
N ASP A 245 -25.23 19.91 44.99
CA ASP A 245 -24.94 20.15 46.40
C ASP A 245 -24.49 21.62 46.63
N ARG A 246 -23.58 22.14 45.80
CA ARG A 246 -23.11 23.53 45.84
C ARG A 246 -24.22 24.54 45.53
N GLU A 247 -25.11 24.22 44.61
CA GLU A 247 -26.26 25.07 44.28
C GLU A 247 -27.24 25.14 45.46
N ALA A 248 -27.50 24.02 46.12
CA ALA A 248 -28.34 23.97 47.31
C ALA A 248 -27.75 24.81 48.47
N GLU A 249 -26.45 24.70 48.72
CA GLU A 249 -25.74 25.54 49.71
C GLU A 249 -25.88 27.03 49.40
N LEU A 250 -25.69 27.43 48.14
CA LEU A 250 -25.84 28.82 47.71
C LEU A 250 -27.27 29.35 47.89
N GLN A 251 -28.29 28.54 47.57
CA GLN A 251 -29.69 28.91 47.78
C GLN A 251 -29.99 29.11 49.27
N LEU A 252 -29.45 28.26 50.14
CA LEU A 252 -29.61 28.38 51.59
C LEU A 252 -28.93 29.65 52.13
N ALA A 253 -27.71 29.95 51.69
CA ALA A 253 -26.99 31.17 52.05
C ALA A 253 -27.75 32.44 51.61
N ARG A 254 -28.33 32.45 50.39
CA ARG A 254 -29.17 33.56 49.91
C ARG A 254 -30.41 33.77 50.76
N ARG A 255 -31.09 32.69 51.18
CA ARG A 255 -32.28 32.78 52.06
C ARG A 255 -31.91 33.34 53.44
N LEU A 256 -30.79 32.89 54.02
CA LEU A 256 -30.31 33.41 55.29
C LEU A 256 -29.99 34.92 55.20
N GLN A 257 -29.29 35.36 54.15
CA GLN A 257 -29.04 36.79 53.92
C GLN A 257 -30.35 37.57 53.79
N ALA A 258 -31.31 37.11 52.98
CA ALA A 258 -32.61 37.77 52.82
C ALA A 258 -33.38 37.93 54.14
N ASN A 259 -33.33 36.92 55.02
CA ASN A 259 -33.97 36.98 56.34
C ASN A 259 -33.24 37.89 57.34
N THR A 260 -31.95 38.16 57.13
CA THR A 260 -31.18 39.05 58.01
C THR A 260 -31.50 40.53 57.73
N PHE A 261 -31.90 40.86 56.50
CA PHE A 261 -32.28 42.22 56.09
C PHE A 261 -33.77 42.57 56.34
N SER A 262 -34.62 41.60 56.67
CA SER A 262 -36.06 41.81 56.87
C SER A 262 -36.47 42.04 58.34
N HIS A 263 -35.53 42.13 59.28
CA HIS A 263 -35.85 42.54 60.65
C HIS A 263 -35.97 44.08 60.73
N PRO A 264 -37.17 44.64 61.02
CA PRO A 264 -37.31 46.07 61.23
C PRO A 264 -36.57 46.43 62.51
N SER A 265 -35.55 47.27 62.36
CA SER A 265 -34.86 47.93 63.46
C SER A 265 -35.88 48.54 64.42
N CYS A 266 -35.90 48.06 65.67
CA CYS A 266 -36.61 48.72 66.77
C CYS A 266 -36.16 50.19 66.81
N GLN A 267 -37.08 51.10 66.53
CA GLN A 267 -36.92 52.52 66.82
C GLN A 267 -36.87 52.65 68.35
N LEU A 268 -35.67 52.87 68.88
CA LEU A 268 -35.47 53.29 70.26
C LEU A 268 -36.02 54.72 70.40
N SER A 269 -37.07 54.85 71.22
CA SER A 269 -37.59 56.13 71.72
C SER A 269 -36.78 56.62 72.90
#